data_AF-A0A345RCI3-F1
#
_entry.id   AF-A0A345RCI3-F1
#
_cell.length_a   1.000
_cell.length_b   1.000
_cell.length_c   1.000
_cell.angle_alpha   90.00
_cell.angle_beta   90.00
_cell.angle_gamma   90.00
#
_symmetry.space_group_name_H-M   'P 1'
#
loop_
_entity.id
_entity.type
_entity.pdbx_description
1 polymer ?
#
loop_
_entity_poly.entity_id
_entity_poly.type
_entity_poly.pdbx_seq_one_letter_code
_entity_poly.pdbx_strand_id
1 'polypeptide(L)'
;MDVSSLFSLWWVWLAAALALGILEILVPGFIFVGFAFAAVLMAILHLAFGMAISLPAKFALFAGLALVGWYVMRLVFSGRRSSVKTFKDDINDG
;
A
#
# COMPACT_ATOMS: atom_id res chain seq x y z
N MET A 1 14.36 26.58 2.46
CA MET A 1 14.13 25.27 3.11
C MET A 1 14.79 24.23 2.21
N ASP A 2 15.70 23.42 2.74
CA ASP A 2 16.43 22.44 1.92
C ASP A 2 15.53 21.22 1.63
N VAL A 3 15.61 20.63 0.44
CA VAL A 3 14.70 19.55 0.03
C VAL A 3 14.78 18.33 0.95
N SER A 4 15.96 18.09 1.51
CA SER A 4 16.24 17.05 2.50
C SER A 4 15.41 17.21 3.78
N SER A 5 15.15 18.45 4.20
CA SER A 5 14.43 18.77 5.43
C SER A 5 12.93 18.47 5.34
N LEU A 6 12.35 18.44 4.14
CA LEU A 6 10.94 18.09 3.94
C LEU A 6 10.64 16.66 4.37
N PHE A 7 11.55 15.72 4.10
CA PHE A 7 11.38 14.30 4.45
C PHE A 7 11.57 13.99 5.93
N SER A 8 11.96 14.99 6.74
CA SER A 8 11.98 14.89 8.20
C SER A 8 10.65 15.33 8.84
N LEU A 9 9.74 15.92 8.06
CA LEU A 9 8.39 16.25 8.52
C LEU A 9 7.52 14.99 8.44
N TRP A 10 6.96 14.57 9.57
CA TRP A 10 6.11 13.38 9.65
C TRP A 10 4.84 13.50 8.78
N TRP A 11 4.29 14.70 8.63
CA TRP A 11 3.07 14.93 7.84
C TRP A 11 3.29 14.79 6.33
N VAL A 12 4.52 14.96 5.83
CA VAL A 12 4.84 14.80 4.40
C VAL A 12 4.60 13.36 3.95
N TRP A 13 4.87 12.39 4.83
CA TRP A 13 4.57 10.98 4.59
C TRP A 13 3.06 10.72 4.53
N LEU A 14 2.25 11.41 5.33
CA LEU A 14 0.78 11.34 5.24
C LEU A 14 0.26 11.98 3.95
N ALA A 15 0.82 13.11 3.53
CA ALA A 15 0.46 13.74 2.26
C ALA A 15 0.77 12.81 1.07
N ALA A 16 1.93 12.12 1.09
CA ALA A 16 2.27 11.09 0.10
C ALA A 16 1.30 9.91 0.15
N ALA A 17 0.93 9.43 1.35
CA ALA A 17 -0.04 8.35 1.52
C ALA A 17 -1.40 8.72 0.91
N LEU A 18 -1.86 9.95 1.14
CA LEU A 18 -3.10 10.48 0.60
C LEU A 18 -3.04 10.57 -0.94
N ALA A 19 -1.95 11.11 -1.49
CA ALA A 19 -1.76 11.20 -2.94
C ALA A 19 -1.79 9.82 -3.61
N LEU A 20 -1.12 8.83 -3.02
CA LEU A 20 -1.14 7.44 -3.49
C LEU A 20 -2.54 6.81 -3.39
N GLY A 21 -3.28 7.09 -2.30
CA GLY A 21 -4.66 6.65 -2.15
C GLY A 21 -5.60 7.27 -3.19
N ILE A 22 -5.43 8.55 -3.52
CA ILE A 22 -6.17 9.20 -4.61
C ILE A 22 -5.83 8.56 -5.95
N LEU A 23 -4.54 8.27 -6.20
CA LEU A 23 -4.10 7.64 -7.45
C LEU A 23 -4.72 6.25 -7.66
N GLU A 24 -4.91 5.48 -6.59
CA GLU A 24 -5.64 4.19 -6.65
C GLU A 24 -7.07 4.34 -7.15
N ILE A 25 -7.77 5.41 -6.77
CA ILE A 25 -9.16 5.65 -7.21
C ILE A 25 -9.20 5.89 -8.73
N LEU A 26 -8.17 6.55 -9.26
CA LEU A 26 -8.05 6.85 -10.69
C LEU A 26 -7.60 5.63 -11.51
N VAL A 27 -6.72 4.81 -10.93
CA VAL A 27 -6.15 3.61 -11.57
C VAL A 27 -6.33 2.41 -10.63
N PRO A 28 -7.49 1.73 -10.68
CA PRO A 28 -7.78 0.63 -9.78
C PRO A 28 -6.89 -0.57 -10.13
N GLY A 29 -5.93 -0.87 -9.24
CA GLY A 29 -4.92 -1.91 -9.43
C GLY A 29 -4.51 -2.63 -8.14
N PHE A 30 -4.98 -2.17 -6.99
CA PHE A 30 -4.63 -2.58 -5.62
C PHE A 30 -3.14 -2.42 -5.26
N ILE A 31 -2.33 -1.85 -6.15
CA ILE A 31 -0.89 -1.68 -5.97
C ILE A 31 -0.63 -0.46 -5.08
N PHE A 32 -1.29 0.67 -5.32
CA PHE A 32 -0.99 1.94 -4.65
C PHE A 32 -1.44 1.94 -3.18
N VAL A 33 -2.43 1.13 -2.81
CA VAL A 33 -2.85 0.97 -1.41
C VAL A 33 -1.73 0.42 -0.53
N GLY A 34 -0.93 -0.53 -1.04
CA GLY A 34 0.24 -1.04 -0.31
C GLY A 34 1.28 0.05 -0.06
N PHE A 35 1.50 0.93 -1.04
CA PHE A 35 2.39 2.08 -0.89
C PHE A 35 1.82 3.15 0.06
N ALA A 36 0.51 3.41 0.00
CA ALA A 36 -0.16 4.34 0.91
C ALA A 36 -0.05 3.85 2.37
N PHE A 37 -0.24 2.56 2.61
CA PHE A 37 -0.09 1.96 3.93
C PHE A 37 1.34 2.09 4.47
N ALA A 38 2.34 1.83 3.63
CA ALA A 38 3.74 2.02 3.99
C ALA A 38 4.07 3.48 4.35
N ALA A 39 3.49 4.45 3.64
CA ALA A 39 3.66 5.87 3.91
C ALA A 39 3.01 6.29 5.26
N VAL A 40 1.84 5.74 5.59
CA VAL A 40 1.23 5.93 6.92
C VAL A 40 2.13 5.36 8.02
N LEU A 41 2.68 4.17 7.82
CA LEU A 41 3.55 3.54 8.81
C LEU A 41 4.85 4.35 9.01
N MET A 42 5.42 4.90 7.93
CA MET A 42 6.53 5.84 8.00
C MET A 42 6.20 7.09 8.83
N ALA A 43 5.00 7.66 8.65
CA ALA A 43 4.56 8.81 9.45
C ALA A 43 4.47 8.48 10.95
N ILE A 44 3.89 7.33 11.29
CA ILE A 44 3.77 6.85 12.67
C ILE A 44 5.15 6.60 13.27
N LEU A 45 6.06 5.94 12.54
CA LEU A 45 7.44 5.70 12.99
C LEU A 45 8.19 7.01 13.23
N HIS A 46 8.02 8.00 12.35
CA HIS A 46 8.64 9.32 12.54
C HIS A 46 8.10 10.04 13.78
N LEU A 47 6.79 9.99 13.99
CA LEU A 47 6.11 10.64 15.11
C LEU A 47 6.46 9.97 16.45
N ALA A 48 6.51 8.64 16.49
CA ALA A 48 6.75 7.88 17.72
C ALA A 48 8.22 7.86 18.16
N PHE A 49 9.17 7.82 17.22
CA PHE A 49 10.59 7.59 17.53
C PHE A 49 11.51 8.76 17.20
N GLY A 50 11.02 9.85 16.58
CA GLY A 50 11.85 11.01 16.25
C GLY A 50 13.03 10.64 15.36
N MET A 51 12.75 10.01 14.22
CA MET A 51 13.73 9.22 13.48
C MET A 51 14.87 10.05 12.84
N ALA A 52 15.98 10.18 13.57
CA ALA A 52 17.21 10.85 13.14
C ALA A 52 18.11 9.98 12.24
N ILE A 53 17.52 9.26 11.30
CA ILE A 53 18.26 8.45 10.32
C ILE A 53 18.51 9.26 9.04
N SER A 54 19.54 8.86 8.28
CA SER A 54 19.90 9.50 7.01
C SER A 54 18.77 9.41 5.98
N LEU A 55 18.71 10.37 5.06
CA LEU A 55 17.68 10.41 4.02
C LEU A 55 17.61 9.11 3.18
N PRO A 56 18.73 8.52 2.72
CA PRO A 56 18.70 7.25 2.00
C PRO A 56 18.10 6.10 2.84
N ALA A 57 18.37 6.07 4.15
CA ALA A 57 17.83 5.06 5.05
C ALA A 57 16.30 5.17 5.19
N LYS A 58 15.74 6.40 5.19
CA LYS A 58 14.28 6.62 5.19
C LYS A 58 13.63 6.02 3.95
N PHE A 59 14.23 6.23 2.77
CA PHE A 59 13.73 5.67 1.51
C PHE A 59 13.87 4.15 1.46
N ALA A 60 14.98 3.59 1.95
CA ALA A 60 15.15 2.14 2.04
C ALA A 60 14.09 1.49 2.93
N LEU A 61 13.79 2.10 4.08
CA LEU A 61 12.74 1.64 4.99
C LEU A 61 11.36 1.73 4.32
N PHE A 62 11.04 2.86 3.71
CA PHE A 62 9.79 3.04 2.97
C PHE A 62 9.62 2.00 1.85
N ALA A 63 10.66 1.78 1.05
CA ALA A 63 10.65 0.80 -0.04
C ALA A 63 10.44 -0.63 0.49
N GLY A 64 11.09 -0.99 1.60
CA GLY A 64 10.90 -2.27 2.27
C GLY A 64 9.46 -2.45 2.76
N LEU A 65 8.90 -1.44 3.45
CA LEU A 65 7.53 -1.45 3.94
C LEU A 65 6.51 -1.52 2.79
N ALA A 66 6.75 -0.80 1.70
CA ALA A 66 5.89 -0.81 0.52
C ALA A 66 5.89 -2.17 -0.18
N LEU A 67 7.06 -2.81 -0.30
CA LEU A 67 7.19 -4.14 -0.88
C LEU A 67 6.46 -5.19 -0.03
N VAL A 68 6.58 -5.11 1.30
CA VAL A 68 5.83 -5.98 2.22
C VAL A 68 4.32 -5.72 2.11
N GLY A 69 3.89 -4.46 2.12
CA GLY A 69 2.49 -4.08 1.98
C GLY A 69 1.88 -4.60 0.69
N TRP A 70 2.56 -4.40 -0.44
CA TRP A 70 2.16 -4.95 -1.73
C TRP A 70 2.10 -6.48 -1.73
N TYR A 71 3.08 -7.15 -1.13
CA TYR A 71 3.11 -8.61 -1.07
C TYR A 71 1.95 -9.18 -0.24
N VAL A 72 1.67 -8.60 0.93
CA VAL A 72 0.52 -8.97 1.78
C VAL A 72 -0.80 -8.79 1.01
N MET A 73 -0.94 -7.67 0.31
CA MET A 73 -2.11 -7.40 -0.52
C MET A 73 -2.27 -8.45 -1.63
N ARG A 74 -1.18 -8.79 -2.32
CA ARG A 74 -1.16 -9.83 -3.34
C ARG A 74 -1.58 -11.19 -2.79
N LEU A 75 -1.19 -11.53 -1.56
CA LEU A 75 -1.63 -12.76 -0.91
C LEU A 75 -3.14 -12.75 -0.64
N VAL A 76 -3.66 -11.69 0.00
CA VAL A 76 -5.08 -11.59 0.41
C VAL A 76 -6.04 -11.60 -0.78
N PHE A 77 -5.71 -10.91 -1.89
CA PHE A 77 -6.62 -10.78 -3.03
C PHE A 77 -6.46 -11.88 -4.10
N SER A 78 -5.40 -12.70 -4.05
CA SER A 78 -5.19 -13.80 -5.01
C SER A 78 -6.19 -14.98 -4.87
N GLY A 79 -6.99 -15.00 -3.80
CA GLY A 79 -7.80 -16.16 -3.40
C GLY A 79 -9.17 -16.33 -4.05
N ARG A 80 -9.70 -15.39 -4.85
CA ARG A 80 -11.04 -15.53 -5.45
C ARG A 80 -10.97 -15.93 -6.92
N ARG A 81 -10.54 -17.16 -7.21
CA ARG A 81 -10.97 -17.82 -8.44
C ARG A 81 -12.47 -18.06 -8.31
N SER A 82 -13.24 -17.40 -9.18
CA SER A 82 -14.61 -17.78 -9.45
C SER A 82 -14.61 -19.24 -9.88
N SER A 83 -14.83 -20.15 -8.93
CA SER A 83 -15.34 -21.47 -9.30
C SER A 83 -16.76 -21.20 -9.76
N VAL A 84 -16.90 -20.91 -11.05
CA VAL A 84 -18.18 -21.02 -11.73
C VAL A 84 -18.59 -22.47 -11.49
N LYS A 85 -19.42 -22.68 -10.46
CA LYS A 85 -20.21 -23.90 -10.35
C LYS A 85 -21.11 -23.87 -11.57
N THR A 86 -20.65 -24.45 -12.67
CA THR A 86 -21.50 -24.76 -13.81
C THR A 86 -22.43 -25.85 -13.30
N PHE A 87 -23.57 -25.45 -12.74
CA PHE A 87 -24.69 -26.36 -12.55
C PHE A 87 -25.10 -26.82 -13.95
N LYS A 88 -24.80 -28.08 -14.27
CA LYS A 88 -25.24 -28.81 -15.46
C LYS A 88 -26.29 -29.86 -15.08
N ASP A 89 -27.12 -29.58 -14.08
CA ASP A 89 -28.34 -30.37 -13.89
C ASP A 89 -29.47 -29.60 -14.56
N ASP A 90 -29.78 -30.02 -15.77
CA ASP A 90 -31.02 -29.66 -16.45
C ASP A 90 -32.14 -30.48 -15.79
N ILE A 91 -33.14 -29.79 -15.24
CA ILE A 91 -34.25 -30.37 -14.47
C ILE A 91 -35.33 -30.90 -15.44
N ASN A 92 -34.98 -31.12 -16.70
CA ASN A 92 -35.90 -31.43 -17.79
C ASN A 92 -35.68 -32.82 -18.41
N ASP A 93 -35.09 -33.75 -17.66
CA ASP A 93 -35.14 -35.17 -17.98
C ASP A 93 -36.40 -35.79 -17.33
N GLY A 94 -37.56 -35.59 -17.99
CA GLY A 94 -38.75 -36.47 -17.97
C GLY A 94 -39.51 -36.67 -16.67
#